data_AF-A0A2I2MCI1-F1
#
_entry.id   AF-A0A2I2MCI1-F1
#
_cell.length_a   1.000
_cell.length_b   1.000
_cell.length_c   1.000
_cell.angle_alpha   90.00
_cell.angle_beta   90.00
_cell.angle_gamma   90.00
#
_symmetry.space_group_name_H-M   'P 1'
#
loop_
_entity.id
_entity.type
_entity.pdbx_description
1 polymer ?
#
loop_
_entity_poly.entity_id
_entity_poly.type
_entity_poly.pdbx_seq_one_letter_code
_entity_poly.pdbx_strand_id
1 'polypeptide(L)'
;MKYFFRIILVFTILTSCNKTDKLKGFEKRISNLENQNKILVDRLNYINTEFIKPFKIYEEIVLTELENPPNQIISDYDFLIKNYPNSFWKHEAKNRIENIKRRKKYWSKKNGWKLPEKPKKLELTEIIKSSSKLLEKIEYPAPPIEIIDPTISCPGC
;
A
#
# COMPACT_ATOMS: atom_id res chain seq x y z
N MET A 1 58.41 -46.54 10.40
CA MET A 1 57.91 -45.41 9.55
C MET A 1 56.72 -45.77 8.65
N LYS A 2 56.67 -46.94 7.99
CA LYS A 2 55.57 -47.29 7.04
C LYS A 2 54.14 -47.29 7.64
N TYR A 3 53.97 -47.67 8.91
CA TYR A 3 52.66 -47.68 9.59
C TYR A 3 52.16 -46.27 9.96
N PHE A 4 53.07 -45.35 10.28
CA PHE A 4 52.73 -43.96 10.64
C PHE A 4 52.14 -43.20 9.44
N PHE A 5 52.72 -43.41 8.24
CA PHE A 5 52.21 -42.84 7.00
C PHE A 5 50.79 -43.33 6.64
N ARG A 6 50.46 -44.59 6.96
CA ARG A 6 49.11 -45.14 6.75
C ARG A 6 48.07 -44.53 7.70
N ILE A 7 48.45 -44.26 8.95
CA ILE A 7 47.56 -43.65 9.94
C ILE A 7 47.25 -42.19 9.58
N ILE A 8 48.26 -41.44 9.15
CA ILE A 8 48.10 -40.05 8.68
C ILE A 8 47.18 -39.99 7.45
N LEU A 9 47.34 -40.91 6.50
CA LEU A 9 46.49 -40.99 5.31
C LEU A 9 45.00 -41.21 5.67
N VAL A 10 44.71 -42.14 6.60
CA VAL A 10 43.35 -42.42 7.07
C VAL A 10 42.75 -41.19 7.78
N PHE A 11 43.54 -40.48 8.59
CA PHE A 11 43.11 -39.23 9.24
C PHE A 11 42.80 -38.10 8.25
N THR A 12 43.57 -37.99 7.16
CA THR A 12 43.31 -36.99 6.10
C THR A 12 42.04 -37.29 5.30
N ILE A 13 41.69 -38.56 5.10
CA ILE A 13 40.48 -38.96 4.39
C ILE A 13 39.23 -38.70 5.25
N LEU A 14 39.29 -38.97 6.55
CA LEU A 14 38.18 -38.75 7.49
C LEU A 14 37.85 -37.26 7.69
N THR A 15 38.85 -36.38 7.69
CA THR A 15 38.65 -34.93 7.86
C THR A 15 38.14 -34.23 6.60
N SER A 16 38.32 -34.82 5.42
CA SER A 16 37.85 -34.25 4.14
C SER A 16 36.33 -34.37 3.97
N CYS A 17 35.68 -35.40 4.52
CA CYS A 17 34.23 -35.63 4.35
C CYS A 17 33.37 -34.57 5.07
N ASN A 18 33.83 -34.09 6.24
CA ASN A 18 33.12 -33.12 7.07
C ASN A 18 33.11 -31.68 6.47
N LYS A 19 34.04 -31.39 5.54
CA LYS A 19 34.09 -30.10 4.83
C LYS A 19 33.00 -29.99 3.76
N THR A 20 32.72 -31.09 3.05
CA THR A 20 31.69 -31.15 2.00
C THR A 20 30.28 -30.92 2.54
N ASP A 21 29.94 -31.48 3.70
CA ASP A 21 28.63 -31.29 4.32
C ASP A 21 28.41 -29.85 4.79
N LYS A 22 29.46 -29.23 5.34
CA LYS A 22 29.43 -27.80 5.68
C LYS A 22 29.23 -26.93 4.44
N LEU A 23 29.90 -27.25 3.32
CA LEU A 23 29.81 -26.49 2.08
C LEU A 23 28.40 -26.58 1.46
N LYS A 24 27.81 -27.79 1.40
CA LYS A 24 26.41 -27.99 1.01
C LYS A 24 25.44 -27.24 1.94
N GLY A 25 25.74 -27.20 3.24
CA GLY A 25 24.98 -26.42 4.21
C GLY A 25 25.01 -24.92 3.93
N PHE A 26 26.17 -24.38 3.53
CA PHE A 26 26.29 -22.99 3.10
C PHE A 26 25.56 -22.71 1.78
N GLU A 27 25.70 -23.57 0.77
CA GLU A 27 24.98 -23.45 -0.50
C GLU A 27 23.47 -23.42 -0.30
N LYS A 28 22.93 -24.31 0.54
CA LYS A 28 21.50 -24.33 0.88
C LYS A 28 21.06 -23.05 1.58
N ARG A 29 21.88 -22.50 2.49
CA ARG A 29 21.59 -21.24 3.17
C ARG A 29 21.61 -20.05 2.21
N ILE A 30 22.58 -20.00 1.30
CA ILE A 30 22.69 -18.96 0.27
C ILE A 30 21.46 -19.01 -0.64
N SER A 31 21.12 -20.18 -1.17
CA SER A 31 19.94 -20.35 -2.01
C SER A 31 18.63 -19.95 -1.29
N ASN A 32 18.50 -20.28 0.00
CA ASN A 32 17.34 -19.86 0.78
C ASN A 32 17.29 -18.33 0.97
N LEU A 33 18.42 -17.70 1.25
CA LEU A 33 18.51 -16.23 1.37
C LEU A 33 18.18 -15.53 0.05
N GLU A 34 18.67 -16.05 -1.08
CA GLU A 34 18.35 -15.52 -2.41
C GLU A 34 16.86 -15.61 -2.71
N ASN A 35 16.22 -16.74 -2.38
CA ASN A 35 14.79 -16.91 -2.58
C ASN A 35 13.97 -15.97 -1.66
N GLN A 36 14.37 -15.83 -0.39
CA GLN A 36 13.73 -14.88 0.52
C GLN A 36 13.88 -13.44 0.05
N ASN A 37 15.07 -13.06 -0.45
CA ASN A 37 15.32 -11.74 -0.99
C ASN A 37 14.45 -11.46 -2.22
N LYS A 38 14.32 -12.44 -3.13
CA LYS A 38 13.42 -12.33 -4.28
C LYS A 38 11.97 -12.10 -3.84
N ILE A 39 11.46 -12.89 -2.90
CA ILE A 39 10.10 -12.72 -2.36
C ILE A 39 9.93 -11.33 -1.74
N LEU A 40 10.93 -10.83 -1.01
CA LEU A 40 10.90 -9.50 -0.41
C LEU A 40 10.82 -8.41 -1.48
N VAL A 41 11.66 -8.49 -2.51
CA VAL A 41 11.67 -7.55 -3.63
C VAL A 41 10.32 -7.56 -4.37
N ASP A 42 9.78 -8.75 -4.64
CA ASP A 42 8.48 -8.89 -5.31
C ASP A 42 7.34 -8.29 -4.46
N ARG A 43 7.35 -8.52 -3.15
CA ARG A 43 6.38 -7.92 -2.22
C ARG A 43 6.52 -6.40 -2.14
N LEU A 44 7.74 -5.88 -2.10
CA LEU A 44 7.99 -4.44 -2.07
C LEU A 44 7.51 -3.79 -3.37
N ASN A 45 7.79 -4.42 -4.50
CA ASN A 45 7.32 -3.97 -5.81
C ASN A 45 5.80 -3.94 -5.86
N TYR A 46 5.14 -5.01 -5.41
CA TYR A 46 3.68 -5.07 -5.31
C TYR A 46 3.10 -3.95 -4.45
N ILE A 47 3.66 -3.72 -3.25
CA ILE A 47 3.22 -2.62 -2.37
C ILE A 47 3.37 -1.27 -3.07
N ASN A 48 4.52 -1.05 -3.72
CA ASN A 48 4.79 0.19 -4.40
C ASN A 48 3.84 0.44 -5.59
N THR A 49 3.58 -0.58 -6.42
CA THR A 49 2.73 -0.45 -7.60
C THR A 49 1.26 -0.36 -7.28
N GLU A 50 0.77 -1.19 -6.36
CA GLU A 50 -0.67 -1.30 -6.09
C GLU A 50 -1.19 -0.30 -5.04
N PHE A 51 -0.31 0.20 -4.15
CA PHE A 51 -0.74 1.07 -3.04
C PHE A 51 -0.08 2.44 -3.07
N ILE A 52 1.27 2.50 -3.08
CA ILE A 52 1.99 3.76 -2.89
C ILE A 52 1.86 4.69 -4.10
N LYS A 53 2.10 4.17 -5.32
CA LYS A 53 1.94 4.97 -6.55
C LYS A 53 0.53 5.54 -6.72
N PRO A 54 -0.55 4.74 -6.66
CA PRO A 54 -1.89 5.30 -6.80
C PRO A 54 -2.27 6.24 -5.65
N PHE A 55 -1.79 5.99 -4.42
CA PHE A 55 -2.01 6.93 -3.32
C PHE A 55 -1.41 8.31 -3.61
N LYS A 56 -0.15 8.38 -4.05
CA LYS A 56 0.51 9.67 -4.34
C LYS A 56 -0.22 10.47 -5.41
N ILE A 57 -0.68 9.80 -6.47
CA ILE A 57 -1.47 10.45 -7.52
C ILE A 57 -2.80 10.94 -6.94
N TYR A 58 -3.49 10.10 -6.17
CA TYR A 58 -4.74 10.50 -5.52
C TYR A 58 -4.55 11.70 -4.58
N GLU A 59 -3.50 11.69 -3.77
CA GLU A 59 -3.14 12.78 -2.85
C GLU A 59 -2.89 14.10 -3.61
N GLU A 60 -2.12 14.06 -4.70
CA GLU A 60 -1.85 15.22 -5.54
C GLU A 60 -3.14 15.83 -6.13
N ILE A 61 -4.06 14.98 -6.60
CA ILE A 61 -5.36 15.43 -7.11
C ILE A 61 -6.15 16.13 -6.00
N VAL A 62 -6.20 15.55 -4.79
CA VAL A 62 -6.93 16.12 -3.65
C VAL A 62 -6.33 17.48 -3.24
N LEU A 63 -5.00 17.58 -3.18
CA LEU A 63 -4.33 18.81 -2.77
C LEU A 63 -4.53 19.97 -3.77
N THR A 64 -4.70 19.65 -5.05
CA THR A 64 -4.89 20.66 -6.11
C THR A 64 -6.36 20.85 -6.51
N GLU A 65 -7.29 20.12 -5.88
CA GLU A 65 -8.73 20.10 -6.21
C GLU A 65 -9.37 21.50 -6.11
N LEU A 66 -8.88 22.36 -5.21
CA LEU A 66 -9.45 23.71 -5.03
C LEU A 66 -9.01 24.71 -6.11
N GLU A 67 -7.87 24.47 -6.74
CA GLU A 67 -7.25 25.38 -7.71
C GLU A 67 -7.69 25.05 -9.14
N ASN A 68 -8.03 23.79 -9.38
CA ASN A 68 -8.32 23.27 -10.71
C ASN A 68 -9.81 23.38 -11.11
N PRO A 69 -10.11 23.49 -12.42
CA PRO A 69 -11.48 23.42 -12.93
C PRO A 69 -12.08 22.00 -12.79
N PRO A 70 -13.42 21.88 -12.61
CA PRO A 70 -14.09 20.59 -12.42
C PRO A 70 -13.77 19.54 -13.48
N ASN A 71 -13.68 19.93 -14.75
CA ASN A 71 -13.40 19.00 -15.84
C ASN A 71 -11.97 18.44 -15.78
N GLN A 72 -11.01 19.24 -15.32
CA GLN A 72 -9.63 18.79 -15.14
C GLN A 72 -9.56 17.81 -13.97
N ILE A 73 -10.15 18.16 -12.81
CA ILE A 73 -10.16 17.28 -11.64
C ILE A 73 -10.82 15.93 -11.97
N ILE A 74 -11.93 15.94 -12.72
CA ILE A 74 -12.59 14.70 -13.17
C ILE A 74 -11.65 13.89 -14.07
N SER A 75 -10.98 14.54 -15.02
CA SER A 75 -10.00 13.89 -15.91
C SER A 75 -8.83 13.27 -15.12
N ASP A 76 -8.34 13.94 -14.09
CA ASP A 76 -7.23 13.45 -13.27
C ASP A 76 -7.63 12.20 -12.48
N TYR A 77 -8.85 12.19 -11.92
CA TYR A 77 -9.39 10.99 -11.28
C TYR A 77 -9.67 9.86 -12.29
N ASP A 78 -10.16 10.16 -13.49
CA ASP A 78 -10.34 9.16 -14.54
C ASP A 78 -9.00 8.54 -14.98
N PHE A 79 -7.92 9.34 -15.03
CA PHE A 79 -6.56 8.87 -15.26
C PHE A 79 -6.10 7.89 -14.16
N LEU A 80 -6.32 8.22 -12.88
CA LEU A 80 -6.03 7.33 -11.76
C LEU A 80 -6.79 6.00 -11.91
N ILE A 81 -8.09 6.05 -12.17
CA ILE A 81 -8.95 4.87 -12.29
C ILE A 81 -8.52 3.97 -13.45
N LYS A 82 -8.15 4.57 -14.59
CA LYS A 82 -7.72 3.86 -15.79
C LYS A 82 -6.40 3.12 -15.57
N ASN A 83 -5.43 3.78 -14.94
CA ASN A 83 -4.09 3.20 -14.74
C ASN A 83 -4.00 2.27 -13.53
N TYR A 84 -4.89 2.44 -12.55
CA TYR A 84 -4.91 1.64 -11.31
C TYR A 84 -6.30 1.07 -11.02
N PRO A 85 -6.83 0.20 -11.92
CA PRO A 85 -8.22 -0.26 -11.86
C PRO A 85 -8.55 -1.19 -10.69
N ASN A 86 -7.53 -1.73 -10.01
CA ASN A 86 -7.67 -2.59 -8.83
C ASN A 86 -7.25 -1.88 -7.53
N SER A 87 -6.81 -0.63 -7.60
CA SER A 87 -6.41 0.12 -6.41
C SER A 87 -7.60 0.42 -5.51
N PHE A 88 -7.35 0.45 -4.20
CA PHE A 88 -8.30 0.95 -3.21
C PHE A 88 -8.84 2.35 -3.59
N TRP A 89 -7.97 3.20 -4.14
CA TRP A 89 -8.26 4.59 -4.50
C TRP A 89 -9.25 4.76 -5.66
N LYS A 90 -9.48 3.72 -6.47
CA LYS A 90 -10.51 3.75 -7.52
C LYS A 90 -11.90 4.04 -6.96
N HIS A 91 -12.28 3.39 -5.86
CA HIS A 91 -13.62 3.57 -5.29
C HIS A 91 -13.82 4.99 -4.78
N GLU A 92 -12.79 5.53 -4.13
CA GLU A 92 -12.83 6.89 -3.61
C GLU A 92 -12.80 7.94 -4.71
N ALA A 93 -11.96 7.76 -5.74
CA ALA A 93 -11.94 8.60 -6.92
C ALA A 93 -13.31 8.67 -7.62
N LYS A 94 -14.02 7.54 -7.75
CA LYS A 94 -15.40 7.53 -8.28
C LYS A 94 -16.36 8.35 -7.41
N ASN A 95 -16.29 8.21 -6.09
CA ASN A 95 -17.12 8.99 -5.17
C ASN A 95 -16.85 10.50 -5.30
N ARG A 96 -15.57 10.87 -5.42
CA ARG A 96 -15.11 12.25 -5.62
C ARG A 96 -15.60 12.82 -6.95
N ILE A 97 -15.46 12.08 -8.06
CA ILE A 97 -16.01 12.48 -9.37
C ILE A 97 -17.51 12.80 -9.27
N GLU A 98 -18.29 11.93 -8.64
CA GLU A 98 -19.74 12.16 -8.49
C GLU A 98 -20.06 13.32 -7.54
N ASN A 99 -19.20 13.60 -6.55
CA ASN A 99 -19.29 14.82 -5.77
C ASN A 99 -19.04 16.05 -6.65
N ILE A 100 -17.92 16.10 -7.37
CA ILE A 100 -17.53 17.19 -8.26
C ILE A 100 -18.60 17.47 -9.31
N LYS A 101 -19.15 16.44 -9.96
CA LYS A 101 -20.24 16.59 -10.94
C LYS A 101 -21.47 17.29 -10.34
N ARG A 102 -21.83 16.99 -9.08
CA ARG A 102 -22.95 17.64 -8.37
C ARG A 102 -22.64 19.09 -8.01
N ARG A 103 -21.42 19.36 -7.54
CA ARG A 103 -21.02 20.70 -7.09
C ARG A 103 -20.44 21.60 -8.17
N LYS A 104 -20.21 21.12 -9.41
CA LYS A 104 -19.55 21.87 -10.49
C LYS A 104 -20.18 23.24 -10.79
N LYS A 105 -21.48 23.39 -10.53
CA LYS A 105 -22.23 24.65 -10.66
C LYS A 105 -21.70 25.78 -9.74
N TYR A 106 -20.99 25.41 -8.67
CA TYR A 106 -20.38 26.32 -7.71
C TYR A 106 -18.94 26.68 -8.07
N TRP A 107 -18.43 26.24 -9.22
CA TRP A 107 -17.11 26.63 -9.69
C TRP A 107 -17.20 27.69 -10.78
N SER A 108 -16.30 28.67 -10.75
CA SER A 108 -16.14 29.66 -11.82
C SER A 108 -14.67 29.99 -12.05
N LYS A 109 -14.29 30.35 -13.28
CA LYS A 109 -12.92 30.75 -13.61
C LYS A 109 -12.44 31.98 -12.82
N LYS A 110 -13.36 32.88 -12.44
CA LYS A 110 -13.04 34.12 -11.72
C LYS A 110 -12.84 33.90 -10.21
N ASN A 111 -13.70 33.09 -9.59
CA ASN A 111 -13.78 32.98 -8.13
C ASN A 111 -13.44 31.58 -7.60
N GLY A 112 -13.05 30.64 -8.47
CA GLY A 112 -12.86 29.24 -8.10
C GLY A 112 -14.14 28.62 -7.55
N TRP A 113 -13.98 27.73 -6.56
CA TRP A 113 -15.09 27.12 -5.81
C TRP A 113 -15.71 28.14 -4.86
N LYS A 114 -16.95 28.57 -5.13
CA LYS A 114 -17.69 29.49 -4.27
C LYS A 114 -19.15 29.05 -4.14
N LEU A 115 -19.59 28.86 -2.89
CA LEU A 115 -21.00 28.61 -2.58
C LEU A 115 -21.84 29.89 -2.80
N PRO A 116 -23.13 29.75 -3.13
CA PRO A 116 -24.02 30.90 -3.26
C PRO A 116 -24.20 31.60 -1.90
N GLU A 117 -24.17 32.93 -1.91
CA GLU A 117 -24.28 33.75 -0.69
C GLU A 117 -25.67 33.67 -0.03
N LYS A 118 -26.70 33.36 -0.81
CA LYS A 118 -28.08 33.14 -0.33
C LYS A 118 -28.64 31.86 -0.97
N PRO A 119 -28.29 30.67 -0.46
CA PRO A 119 -28.77 29.42 -1.03
C PRO A 119 -30.30 29.34 -0.92
N LYS A 120 -30.97 28.93 -1.98
CA LYS A 120 -32.39 28.55 -1.88
C LYS A 120 -32.51 27.31 -0.98
N LYS A 121 -33.63 27.13 -0.29
CA LYS A 121 -33.85 25.99 0.63
C LYS A 121 -33.52 24.62 0.00
N LEU A 122 -33.84 24.43 -1.29
CA LEU A 122 -33.50 23.25 -2.08
C LEU A 122 -31.99 23.06 -2.29
N GLU A 123 -31.25 24.15 -2.53
CA GLU A 123 -29.80 24.12 -2.70
C GLU A 123 -29.08 23.82 -1.39
N LEU A 124 -29.62 24.30 -0.26
CA LEU A 124 -29.08 23.99 1.07
C LEU A 124 -29.18 22.48 1.35
N THR A 125 -30.30 21.85 1.02
CA THR A 125 -30.48 20.39 1.15
C THR A 125 -29.53 19.61 0.24
N GLU A 126 -29.29 20.07 -1.00
CA GLU A 126 -28.30 19.45 -1.90
C GLU A 126 -26.87 19.57 -1.39
N ILE A 127 -26.49 20.75 -0.86
CA ILE A 127 -25.18 20.99 -0.25
C ILE A 127 -25.00 20.05 0.94
N ILE A 128 -25.96 20.01 1.87
CA ILE A 128 -25.92 19.13 3.04
C ILE A 128 -25.82 17.66 2.63
N LYS A 129 -26.61 17.21 1.64
CA LYS A 129 -26.56 15.83 1.14
C LYS A 129 -25.25 15.49 0.44
N SER A 130 -24.58 16.48 -0.16
CA SER A 130 -23.24 16.29 -0.75
C SER A 130 -22.16 16.13 0.32
N SER A 131 -22.33 16.78 1.47
CA SER A 131 -21.42 16.72 2.63
C SER A 131 -21.70 15.53 3.56
N SER A 132 -22.96 15.12 3.75
CA SER A 132 -23.34 14.05 4.68
C SER A 132 -23.04 12.65 4.16
N LYS A 133 -23.08 12.42 2.84
CA LYS A 133 -22.66 11.15 2.22
C LYS A 133 -21.17 10.82 2.43
N LEU A 134 -20.37 11.85 2.75
CA LEU A 134 -18.98 11.73 3.18
C LEU A 134 -18.89 11.31 4.65
N LEU A 135 -19.81 11.78 5.50
CA LEU A 135 -19.84 11.49 6.94
C LEU A 135 -20.39 10.09 7.26
N GLU A 136 -21.40 9.60 6.54
CA GLU A 136 -21.92 8.23 6.72
C GLU A 136 -20.90 7.13 6.38
N LYS A 137 -19.84 7.45 5.63
CA LYS A 137 -18.73 6.52 5.32
C LYS A 137 -17.55 6.60 6.28
N ILE A 138 -17.56 7.56 7.22
CA ILE A 138 -16.52 7.72 8.25
C ILE A 138 -16.99 7.09 9.58
N GLU A 139 -17.86 6.09 9.52
CA GLU A 139 -17.99 5.15 10.63
C GLU A 139 -16.86 4.14 10.49
N TYR A 140 -15.66 4.52 10.94
CA TYR A 140 -14.63 3.52 11.20
C TYR A 140 -15.22 2.59 12.26
N PRO A 141 -15.45 1.29 11.99
CA PRO A 141 -15.56 0.37 13.10
C PRO A 141 -14.27 0.54 13.88
N ALA A 142 -14.38 0.92 15.16
CA ALA A 142 -13.23 0.91 16.04
C ALA A 142 -12.54 -0.44 15.82
N PRO A 143 -11.22 -0.48 15.51
CA PRO A 143 -10.53 -1.75 15.40
C PRO A 143 -10.84 -2.52 16.67
N PRO A 144 -11.25 -3.81 16.58
CA PRO A 144 -11.53 -4.58 17.77
C PRO A 144 -10.31 -4.45 18.68
N ILE A 145 -10.55 -4.00 19.91
CA ILE A 145 -9.51 -3.96 20.93
C ILE A 145 -9.17 -5.42 21.16
N GLU A 146 -8.11 -5.91 20.51
CA GLU A 146 -7.48 -7.16 20.89
C GLU A 146 -6.94 -6.93 22.31
N ILE A 147 -7.69 -7.44 23.28
CA ILE A 147 -7.20 -7.58 24.65
C ILE A 147 -6.05 -8.57 24.53
N ILE A 148 -4.82 -8.06 24.49
CA ILE A 148 -3.62 -8.89 24.59
C ILE A 148 -3.71 -9.56 25.95
N ASP A 149 -3.99 -10.86 25.95
CA ASP A 149 -3.96 -11.67 27.15
C ASP A 149 -2.53 -11.61 27.72
N PRO A 150 -2.33 -11.06 28.93
CA PRO A 150 -1.01 -10.94 29.54
C PRO A 150 -0.37 -12.31 29.87
N THR A 151 -1.08 -13.42 29.63
CA THR A 151 -0.55 -14.78 29.84
C THR A 151 0.09 -15.42 28.60
N ILE A 152 0.12 -14.74 27.44
CA ILE A 152 0.91 -15.22 26.29
C ILE A 152 2.40 -14.99 26.59
N SER A 153 3.02 -15.98 27.24
CA SER A 153 4.47 -16.02 27.39
C SER A 153 5.11 -16.22 26.02
N CYS A 154 6.08 -15.37 25.69
CA CYS A 154 7.01 -15.65 24.61
C CYS A 154 7.84 -16.87 25.04
N PRO A 155 7.85 -17.99 24.29
CA PRO A 155 8.76 -19.08 24.60
C PRO A 155 10.18 -18.62 24.22
N GLY A 156 10.94 -18.15 25.20
CA GLY A 156 12.36 -17.82 25.05
C GLY A 156 12.82 -16.42 25.52
N CYS A 157 12.08 -15.74 26.41
CA CYS A 157 12.63 -14.65 27.21
C CYS A 157 13.01 -15.15 28.61
#